data_AF-A0A8T1B858-F1
#
_entry.id   AF-A0A8T1B858-F1
#
_cell.length_a   1.000
_cell.length_b   1.000
_cell.length_c   1.000
_cell.angle_alpha   90.00
_cell.angle_beta   90.00
_cell.angle_gamma   90.00
#
_symmetry.space_group_name_H-M   'P 1'
#
loop_
_entity.id
_entity.type
_entity.pdbx_description
1 polymer ?
#
loop_
_entity_poly.entity_id
_entity_poly.type
_entity_poly.pdbx_seq_one_letter_code
_entity_poly.pdbx_strand_id
1 'polypeptide(L)'
;MWLQRSWKARRTPILFKKIRKGKYYFDSPYWDNVSTDAKEFISKMLVVNPKERATAGELLEHKWITGTDVATVPLTSALTELRRFHARKKFKAAVHSVQATISMNKALSGLGESARNSNSAVSL
;
A
#
# COMPACT_ATOMS: atom_id res chain seq x y z
N MET A 1 11.22 -26.39 -15.71
CA MET A 1 11.93 -25.14 -15.40
C MET A 1 10.95 -23.96 -15.31
N TRP A 2 9.96 -24.07 -14.42
CA TRP A 2 8.89 -23.07 -14.26
C TRP A 2 8.52 -22.95 -12.78
N LEU A 3 9.44 -22.52 -11.92
CA LEU A 3 9.15 -22.36 -10.49
C LEU A 3 9.97 -21.25 -9.82
N GLN A 4 10.05 -20.07 -10.47
CA GLN A 4 10.69 -18.93 -9.81
C GLN A 4 10.19 -17.55 -10.26
N ARG A 5 8.91 -17.40 -10.61
CA ARG A 5 8.28 -16.07 -10.64
C ARG A 5 7.77 -15.73 -9.25
N SER A 6 8.76 -15.36 -8.45
CA SER A 6 8.70 -14.95 -7.05
C SER A 6 7.46 -14.13 -6.73
N TRP A 7 6.78 -14.58 -5.70
CA TRP A 7 5.93 -13.80 -4.80
C TRP A 7 6.74 -12.67 -4.13
N LYS A 8 7.20 -11.69 -4.91
CA LYS A 8 7.82 -10.47 -4.37
C LYS A 8 6.70 -9.49 -4.07
N ALA A 9 6.29 -9.44 -2.80
CA ALA A 9 5.46 -8.36 -2.27
C ALA A 9 5.98 -7.01 -2.81
N ARG A 10 5.07 -6.24 -3.42
CA ARG A 10 5.31 -5.00 -4.19
C ARG A 10 6.19 -3.97 -3.46
N ARG A 11 7.48 -4.19 -3.50
CA ARG A 11 8.57 -3.29 -3.14
C ARG A 11 9.47 -3.23 -4.37
N THR A 12 8.95 -2.68 -5.47
CA THR A 12 9.72 -2.60 -6.71
C THR A 12 10.81 -1.53 -6.53
N PRO A 13 12.05 -1.78 -6.95
CA PRO A 13 13.12 -0.79 -6.92
C PRO A 13 12.70 0.53 -7.60
N ILE A 14 11.83 0.44 -8.60
CA ILE A 14 11.22 1.56 -9.32
C ILE A 14 10.37 2.43 -8.38
N LEU A 15 9.52 1.84 -7.54
CA LEU A 15 8.68 2.59 -6.59
C LEU A 15 9.54 3.32 -5.55
N PHE A 16 10.52 2.65 -4.95
CA PHE A 16 11.44 3.30 -4.01
C PHE A 16 12.25 4.43 -4.66
N LYS A 17 12.68 4.24 -5.90
CA LYS A 17 13.35 5.30 -6.68
C LYS A 17 12.44 6.51 -6.89
N LYS A 18 11.14 6.29 -7.14
CA LYS A 18 10.15 7.39 -7.24
C LYS A 18 9.94 8.10 -5.91
N ILE A 19 9.77 7.36 -4.81
CA ILE A 19 9.61 7.92 -3.46
C ILE A 19 10.83 8.78 -3.09
N ARG A 20 12.05 8.27 -3.27
CA ARG A 20 13.29 9.02 -2.98
C ARG A 20 13.46 10.26 -3.85
N LYS A 21 12.95 10.24 -5.08
CA LYS A 21 12.98 11.42 -5.96
C LYS A 21 11.96 12.49 -5.54
N GLY A 22 10.90 12.13 -4.81
CA GLY A 22 9.83 13.05 -4.41
C GLY A 22 9.05 13.67 -5.57
N LYS A 23 9.16 13.12 -6.79
CA LYS A 23 8.44 13.65 -7.96
C LYS A 23 7.05 13.03 -8.04
N TYR A 24 6.02 13.84 -7.86
CA TYR A 24 4.62 13.52 -8.06
C TYR A 24 3.96 14.62 -8.89
N TYR A 25 2.82 14.30 -9.50
CA TYR A 25 2.07 15.19 -10.38
C TYR A 25 0.58 15.10 -10.03
N PHE A 26 -0.13 16.21 -10.22
CA PHE A 26 -1.58 16.27 -10.07
C PHE A 26 -2.21 16.11 -11.46
N ASP A 27 -2.29 14.88 -11.94
CA ASP A 27 -2.66 14.57 -13.32
C ASP A 27 -4.15 14.82 -13.62
N SER A 28 -4.43 15.42 -14.78
CA SER A 28 -5.77 15.50 -15.36
C SER A 28 -6.23 14.12 -15.86
N PRO A 29 -7.53 13.77 -15.77
CA PRO A 29 -8.66 14.58 -15.30
C PRO A 29 -8.94 14.48 -13.80
N TYR A 30 -8.14 13.71 -13.05
CA TYR A 30 -8.47 13.32 -11.68
C TYR A 30 -8.38 14.47 -10.68
N TRP A 31 -7.50 15.43 -10.94
CA TRP A 31 -7.21 16.55 -10.04
C TRP A 31 -7.78 17.89 -10.50
N ASP A 32 -8.50 17.93 -11.63
CA ASP A 32 -8.97 19.17 -12.23
C ASP A 32 -10.00 19.88 -11.34
N ASN A 33 -10.86 19.10 -10.68
CA ASN A 33 -11.90 19.61 -9.78
C ASN A 33 -11.43 19.76 -8.32
N VAL A 34 -10.13 19.58 -8.05
CA VAL A 34 -9.56 19.72 -6.70
C VAL A 34 -8.99 21.13 -6.54
N SER A 35 -9.36 21.79 -5.43
CA SER A 35 -8.94 23.16 -5.14
C SER A 35 -7.41 23.31 -5.07
N THR A 36 -6.93 24.50 -5.42
CA THR A 36 -5.51 24.84 -5.35
C THR A 36 -4.98 24.73 -3.92
N ASP A 37 -5.76 25.14 -2.93
CA ASP A 37 -5.40 25.05 -1.51
C ASP A 37 -5.17 23.61 -1.05
N ALA A 38 -5.96 22.66 -1.54
CA ALA A 38 -5.76 21.24 -1.25
C ALA A 38 -4.46 20.71 -1.89
N LYS A 39 -4.15 21.13 -3.12
CA LYS A 39 -2.91 20.76 -3.82
C LYS A 39 -1.68 21.34 -3.12
N GLU A 40 -1.77 22.59 -2.65
CA GLU A 40 -0.71 23.24 -1.88
C GLU A 40 -0.49 22.52 -0.54
N PHE A 41 -1.56 22.20 0.18
CA PHE A 41 -1.51 21.47 1.44
C PHE A 41 -0.78 20.12 1.29
N ILE A 42 -1.15 19.32 0.29
CA ILE A 42 -0.49 18.04 0.00
C ILE A 42 0.99 18.25 -0.35
N SER A 43 1.31 19.35 -1.04
CA SER A 43 2.69 19.64 -1.43
C SER A 43 3.59 19.99 -0.25
N LYS A 44 3.06 20.69 0.76
CA LYS A 44 3.76 20.95 2.03
C LYS A 44 4.00 19.67 2.85
N MET A 45 3.13 18.66 2.72
CA MET A 45 3.32 17.35 3.34
C MET A 45 4.34 16.47 2.61
N LEU A 46 4.34 16.48 1.27
CA LEU A 46 5.14 15.58 0.43
C LEU A 46 6.56 16.10 0.11
N VAL A 47 7.18 16.80 1.06
CA VAL A 47 8.56 17.29 0.93
C VAL A 47 9.57 16.21 1.29
N VAL A 48 10.59 16.05 0.43
CA VAL A 48 11.65 15.04 0.58
C VAL A 48 12.53 15.32 1.80
N ASN A 49 12.97 16.57 1.96
CA ASN A 49 13.76 17.00 3.11
C ASN A 49 12.85 17.10 4.35
N PRO A 50 13.06 16.29 5.41
CA PRO A 50 12.22 16.34 6.61
C PRO A 50 12.30 17.68 7.35
N LYS A 51 13.41 18.42 7.23
CA LYS A 51 13.59 19.73 7.90
C LYS A 51 12.78 20.85 7.24
N GLU A 52 12.46 20.68 5.96
CA GLU A 52 11.63 21.62 5.18
C GLU A 52 10.16 21.19 5.13
N ARG A 53 9.85 19.99 5.63
CA ARG A 53 8.49 19.47 5.65
C ARG A 53 7.69 20.20 6.73
N ALA A 54 6.52 20.69 6.35
CA ALA A 54 5.61 21.33 7.28
C ALA A 54 5.27 20.39 8.44
N THR A 55 5.29 20.93 9.64
CA THR A 55 4.88 20.27 10.88
C THR A 55 3.36 20.13 10.94
N ALA A 56 2.87 19.26 11.82
CA ALA A 56 1.44 19.10 12.01
C ALA A 56 0.75 20.40 12.47
N GLY A 57 1.42 21.21 13.31
CA GLY A 57 0.89 22.50 13.76
C GLY A 57 0.69 23.48 12.60
N GLU A 58 1.72 23.65 11.77
CA GLU A 58 1.65 24.53 10.59
C GLU A 58 0.59 24.06 9.58
N LEU A 59 0.39 22.75 9.45
CA LEU A 59 -0.64 22.20 8.57
C LEU A 59 -2.06 22.41 9.11
N LEU A 60 -2.26 22.34 10.44
CA LEU A 60 -3.57 22.60 11.05
C LEU A 60 -4.05 24.04 10.84
N GLU A 61 -3.12 24.98 10.72
CA GLU A 61 -3.42 26.40 10.45
C GLU A 61 -3.65 26.69 8.96
N HIS A 62 -3.38 25.73 8.07
CA HIS A 62 -3.51 25.91 6.63
C HIS A 62 -4.95 26.22 6.21
N LYS A 63 -5.12 27.13 5.24
CA LYS A 63 -6.42 27.59 4.72
C LYS A 63 -7.34 26.47 4.25
N TRP A 64 -6.78 25.36 3.78
CA TRP A 64 -7.55 24.20 3.39
C TRP A 64 -8.25 23.51 4.58
N ILE A 65 -7.71 23.63 5.78
CA ILE A 65 -8.25 23.08 7.03
C ILE A 65 -9.08 24.12 7.79
N THR A 66 -8.60 25.36 7.86
CA THR A 66 -9.23 26.46 8.62
C THR A 66 -10.26 27.26 7.83
N GLY A 67 -10.22 27.17 6.50
CA GLY A 67 -11.09 27.91 5.61
C GLY A 67 -12.53 27.40 5.62
N THR A 68 -13.46 28.31 5.35
CA THR A 68 -14.89 28.02 5.22
C THR A 68 -15.30 27.64 3.79
N ASP A 69 -14.41 27.83 2.82
CA ASP A 69 -14.63 27.53 1.40
C ASP A 69 -14.41 26.04 1.12
N VAL A 70 -15.45 25.25 1.40
CA VAL A 70 -15.47 23.81 1.15
C VAL A 70 -16.13 23.55 -0.20
N ALA A 71 -15.39 22.94 -1.12
CA ALA A 71 -15.93 22.52 -2.41
C ALA A 71 -17.13 21.56 -2.20
N THR A 72 -18.32 21.96 -2.69
CA THR A 72 -19.57 21.19 -2.59
C THR A 72 -19.75 20.19 -3.74
N VAL A 73 -18.84 20.20 -4.72
CA VAL A 73 -18.89 19.31 -5.89
C VAL A 73 -18.66 17.85 -5.46
N PRO A 74 -19.58 16.93 -5.77
CA PRO A 74 -19.42 15.52 -5.42
C PRO A 74 -18.21 14.87 -6.09
N LEU A 75 -17.28 14.32 -5.29
CA LEU A 75 -16.10 13.61 -5.75
C LEU A 75 -16.39 12.15 -6.16
N THR A 76 -17.37 11.95 -7.05
CA THR A 76 -17.84 10.62 -7.47
C THR A 76 -16.75 9.75 -8.11
N SER A 77 -15.84 10.36 -8.89
CA SER A 77 -14.69 9.69 -9.48
C SER A 77 -13.72 9.18 -8.42
N ALA A 78 -13.38 10.01 -7.43
CA ALA A 78 -12.51 9.64 -6.32
C ALA A 78 -13.12 8.51 -5.47
N LEU A 79 -14.43 8.59 -5.18
CA LEU A 79 -15.16 7.53 -4.47
C LEU A 79 -15.12 6.19 -5.23
N THR A 80 -15.25 6.24 -6.56
CA THR A 80 -15.18 5.05 -7.41
C THR A 80 -13.78 4.41 -7.36
N GLU A 81 -12.73 5.22 -7.45
CA GLU A 81 -11.35 4.73 -7.31
C GLU A 81 -11.05 4.20 -5.90
N LEU A 82 -11.60 4.84 -4.87
CA LEU A 82 -11.49 4.37 -3.48
C LEU A 82 -12.13 2.98 -3.31
N ARG A 83 -13.33 2.76 -3.87
CA ARG A 83 -14.00 1.45 -3.88
C ARG A 83 -13.16 0.39 -4.59
N ARG A 84 -12.62 0.71 -5.78
CA ARG A 84 -11.71 -0.19 -6.52
C ARG A 84 -10.45 -0.50 -5.71
N PHE A 85 -9.86 0.50 -5.05
CA PHE A 85 -8.70 0.31 -4.19
C PHE A 85 -9.00 -0.62 -3.02
N HIS A 86 -10.12 -0.41 -2.32
CA HIS A 86 -10.56 -1.30 -1.23
C HIS A 86 -10.81 -2.73 -1.71
N ALA A 87 -11.47 -2.92 -2.86
CA ALA A 87 -11.67 -4.24 -3.45
C ALA A 87 -10.33 -4.93 -3.74
N ARG A 88 -9.39 -4.24 -4.40
CA ARG A 88 -8.04 -4.76 -4.66
C ARG A 88 -7.29 -5.10 -3.36
N LYS A 89 -7.44 -4.29 -2.31
CA LYS A 89 -6.80 -4.51 -1.01
C LYS A 89 -7.36 -5.75 -0.33
N LYS A 90 -8.69 -5.89 -0.26
CA LYS A 90 -9.39 -7.05 0.33
C LYS A 90 -9.06 -8.34 -0.42
N PHE A 91 -9.09 -8.31 -1.76
CA PHE A 91 -8.74 -9.48 -2.57
C PHE A 91 -7.32 -9.95 -2.30
N LYS A 92 -6.33 -9.03 -2.28
CA LYS A 92 -4.94 -9.39 -1.96
C LYS A 92 -4.79 -10.01 -0.57
N ALA A 93 -5.50 -9.48 0.42
CA ALA A 93 -5.49 -10.02 1.78
C ALA A 93 -6.03 -11.46 1.81
N ALA A 94 -7.15 -11.72 1.12
CA ALA A 94 -7.72 -13.06 1.01
C ALA A 94 -6.78 -14.05 0.28
N VAL A 95 -6.12 -13.60 -0.79
CA VAL A 95 -5.12 -14.45 -1.45
C VAL A 95 -3.96 -14.76 -0.50
N HIS A 96 -3.45 -13.76 0.22
CA HIS A 96 -2.36 -13.97 1.17
C HIS A 96 -2.75 -14.94 2.30
N SER A 97 -3.98 -14.89 2.81
CA SER A 97 -4.44 -15.82 3.85
C SER A 97 -4.50 -17.25 3.34
N VAL A 98 -5.08 -17.48 2.15
CA VAL A 98 -5.12 -18.81 1.52
C VAL A 98 -3.72 -19.38 1.34
N GLN A 99 -2.77 -18.56 0.91
CA GLN A 99 -1.40 -19.01 0.71
C GLN A 99 -0.65 -19.30 2.00
N ALA A 100 -0.88 -18.52 3.05
CA ALA A 100 -0.33 -18.80 4.37
C ALA A 100 -0.85 -20.17 4.86
N THR A 101 -2.15 -20.44 4.69
CA THR A 101 -2.74 -21.74 5.04
C THR A 101 -2.13 -22.89 4.23
N ILE A 102 -2.01 -22.76 2.91
CA ILE A 102 -1.40 -23.80 2.06
C ILE A 102 0.07 -24.04 2.45
N SER A 103 0.82 -22.99 2.72
CA SER A 103 2.23 -23.09 3.11
C SER A 103 2.40 -23.73 4.49
N MET A 104 1.52 -23.39 5.44
CA MET A 104 1.47 -24.00 6.76
C MET A 104 1.11 -25.49 6.69
N ASN A 105 0.11 -25.86 5.90
CA ASN A 105 -0.26 -27.26 5.72
C ASN A 105 0.90 -28.09 5.13
N LYS A 106 1.64 -27.54 4.17
CA LYS A 106 2.84 -28.18 3.61
C LYS A 106 3.98 -28.32 4.62
N ALA A 107 4.21 -27.30 5.45
CA ALA A 107 5.21 -27.36 6.50
C ALA A 107 4.84 -28.42 7.56
N LEU A 108 3.56 -28.49 7.95
CA LEU A 108 3.07 -29.46 8.92
C LEU A 108 3.09 -30.90 8.38
N SER A 109 2.75 -31.12 7.10
CA SER A 109 2.85 -32.45 6.48
C SER A 109 4.30 -32.95 6.42
N GLY A 110 5.25 -32.06 6.10
CA GLY A 110 6.68 -32.39 6.11
C GLY A 110 7.23 -32.73 7.50
N LEU A 111 6.73 -32.07 8.55
CA LEU A 111 7.03 -32.42 9.95
C LEU A 111 6.52 -33.82 10.31
N GLY A 112 5.31 -34.19 9.87
CA GLY A 112 4.73 -35.52 10.10
C GLY A 112 5.48 -36.66 9.40
N GLU A 113 6.00 -36.42 8.20
CA GLU A 113 6.85 -37.37 7.46
C GLU A 113 8.22 -37.55 8.12
N SER A 114 8.84 -36.46 8.59
CA SER A 114 10.12 -36.52 9.31
C SER A 114 10.01 -37.26 10.64
N ALA A 115 8.88 -37.14 11.36
CA ALA A 115 8.66 -37.83 12.64
C ALA A 115 8.31 -39.33 12.48
N ARG A 116 7.70 -39.74 11.36
CA ARG A 116 7.47 -41.16 11.05
C ARG A 116 8.75 -41.88 10.66
N ASN A 117 9.64 -41.22 9.91
CA ASN A 117 10.88 -41.82 9.44
C ASN A 117 11.94 -41.99 10.57
N SER A 118 11.89 -41.15 11.62
CA SER A 118 12.74 -41.33 12.81
C SER A 118 12.35 -42.55 13.65
N ASN A 119 11.07 -42.89 13.74
CA ASN A 119 10.61 -44.05 14.51
C ASN A 119 10.87 -45.40 13.80
N SER A 120 10.96 -45.41 12.47
CA SER A 120 11.36 -46.60 11.70
C SER A 120 12.87 -46.87 11.77
N ALA A 121 13.70 -45.84 12.00
CA ALA A 121 15.15 -45.97 12.10
C ALA A 121 15.64 -46.52 13.45
N VAL A 122 14.78 -46.54 14.48
CA VAL A 122 15.11 -46.99 15.86
C VAL A 122 14.67 -48.45 16.11
N SER A 123 14.06 -49.11 15.12
CA SER A 123 13.49 -50.46 15.24
C SER A 123 14.35 -51.59 14.62
N LEU A 124 15.67 -51.42 14.51
CA LEU A 124 16.65 -52.48 14.14
C LEU A 124 17.70 -52.60 15.22
#